data_AF-A0A7C2Y6V5-F1
#
_entry.id   AF-A0A7C2Y6V5-F1
#
_cell.length_a   1.000
_cell.length_b   1.000
_cell.length_c   1.000
_cell.angle_alpha   90.00
_cell.angle_beta   90.00
_cell.angle_gamma   90.00
#
_symmetry.space_group_name_H-M   'P 1'
#
loop_
_entity.id
_entity.type
_entity.pdbx_description
1 polymer ?
#
loop_
_entity_poly.entity_id
_entity_poly.type
_entity_poly.pdbx_seq_one_letter_code
_entity_poly.pdbx_strand_id
1 'polypeptide(L)'
;MNIFEQKNAQLLTEFDRYVIEHPYVADAIPNGALVAMEVEDDRDFNEWSRQMVRAQAEPGQQIVFVRIKKLRPVQSRIEELAISA
;
A
#
# COMPACT_ATOMS: atom_id res chain seq x y z
N MET A 1 -1.48 8.88 14.80
CA MET A 1 -1.18 7.88 13.77
C MET A 1 -0.34 6.78 14.42
N ASN A 2 -0.82 5.54 14.45
CA ASN A 2 -0.07 4.39 14.97
C ASN A 2 0.94 3.88 13.92
N ILE A 3 1.82 2.96 14.33
CA ILE A 3 2.89 2.43 13.48
C ILE A 3 2.36 1.72 12.24
N PHE A 4 1.22 1.03 12.33
CA PHE A 4 0.58 0.35 11.20
C PHE A 4 -0.12 1.33 10.27
N GLU A 5 -0.72 2.41 10.76
CA GLU A 5 -1.29 3.48 9.92
C GLU A 5 -0.20 4.18 9.11
N GLN A 6 0.96 4.47 9.72
CA GLN A 6 2.13 5.01 9.02
C GLN A 6 2.62 4.05 7.94
N LYS A 7 2.75 2.77 8.29
CA LYS A 7 3.16 1.74 7.33
C LYS A 7 2.16 1.61 6.18
N ASN A 8 0.86 1.60 6.46
CA ASN A 8 -0.18 1.51 5.44
C ASN A 8 -0.13 2.69 4.47
N ALA A 9 0.02 3.92 4.97
CA ALA A 9 0.14 5.11 4.13
C ALA A 9 1.37 5.06 3.23
N GLN A 10 2.51 4.57 3.73
CA GLN A 10 3.72 4.36 2.94
C GLN A 10 3.51 3.30 1.85
N LEU A 11 2.91 2.15 2.19
CA LEU A 11 2.66 1.07 1.24
C LEU A 11 1.65 1.48 0.15
N LEU A 12 0.63 2.27 0.49
CA LEU A 12 -0.31 2.82 -0.49
C LEU A 12 0.39 3.78 -1.45
N THR A 13 1.23 4.67 -0.94
CA THR A 13 2.01 5.60 -1.79
C THR A 13 2.91 4.85 -2.78
N GLU A 14 3.57 3.78 -2.34
CA GLU A 14 4.39 2.95 -3.22
C GLU A 14 3.55 2.09 -4.18
N PHE A 15 2.37 1.62 -3.74
CA PHE A 15 1.43 0.91 -4.60
C PHE A 15 0.90 1.81 -5.72
N ASP A 16 0.53 3.05 -5.42
CA ASP A 16 0.09 4.04 -6.42
C ASP A 16 1.18 4.27 -7.48
N ARG A 17 2.44 4.40 -7.05
CA ARG A 17 3.58 4.50 -7.97
C ARG A 17 3.74 3.24 -8.82
N TYR A 18 3.60 2.06 -8.20
CA TYR A 18 3.70 0.79 -8.92
C TYR A 18 2.60 0.67 -10.00
N VAL A 19 1.37 1.08 -9.69
CA VAL A 19 0.24 1.07 -10.63
C VAL A 19 0.47 2.03 -11.80
N ILE A 20 1.04 3.22 -11.55
CA ILE A 20 1.41 4.17 -12.63
C ILE A 20 2.41 3.51 -13.61
N GLU A 21 3.38 2.78 -13.09
CA GLU A 21 4.38 2.05 -13.89
C GLU A 21 3.80 0.75 -14.52
N HIS A 22 2.74 0.18 -13.94
CA HIS A 22 2.14 -1.10 -14.32
C HIS A 22 0.60 -0.99 -14.41
N PRO A 23 0.05 -0.32 -15.45
CA PRO A 23 -1.39 -0.01 -15.51
C PRO A 23 -2.32 -1.24 -15.47
N TYR A 24 -1.86 -2.40 -15.94
CA TYR A 24 -2.63 -3.66 -15.90
C TYR A 24 -3.03 -4.09 -14.49
N VAL A 25 -2.36 -3.57 -13.45
CA VAL A 25 -2.72 -3.82 -12.05
C VAL A 25 -4.04 -3.14 -11.71
N ALA A 26 -4.27 -1.92 -12.21
CA ALA A 26 -5.54 -1.21 -12.01
C ALA A 26 -6.70 -1.93 -12.71
N ASP A 27 -6.46 -2.48 -13.91
CA ASP A 27 -7.47 -3.23 -14.67
C ASP A 27 -7.97 -4.49 -13.93
N ALA A 28 -7.15 -5.03 -13.01
CA ALA A 28 -7.51 -6.18 -12.18
C ALA A 28 -8.31 -5.81 -10.93
N ILE A 29 -8.45 -4.52 -10.60
CA ILE A 29 -9.14 -4.02 -9.41
C ILE A 29 -10.52 -3.49 -9.83
N PRO A 30 -11.62 -4.06 -9.31
CA PRO A 30 -12.95 -3.56 -9.63
C PRO A 30 -13.15 -2.11 -9.19
N ASN A 31 -13.89 -1.35 -9.99
CA ASN A 31 -14.25 0.02 -9.66
C ASN A 31 -15.00 0.08 -8.31
N GLY A 32 -14.56 0.99 -7.45
CA GLY A 32 -15.15 1.17 -6.11
C GLY A 32 -14.74 0.11 -5.08
N ALA A 33 -13.86 -0.83 -5.43
CA ALA A 33 -13.32 -1.78 -4.48
C ALA A 33 -12.43 -1.10 -3.44
N LEU A 34 -12.50 -1.58 -2.21
CA LEU A 34 -11.65 -1.16 -1.12
C LEU A 34 -10.38 -2.02 -1.12
N VAL A 35 -9.20 -1.38 -1.17
CA VAL A 35 -7.92 -2.08 -1.21
C VAL A 35 -7.36 -2.25 0.20
N ALA A 36 -6.99 -3.49 0.54
CA ALA A 36 -6.29 -3.83 1.78
C ALA A 36 -4.86 -4.26 1.46
N MET A 37 -3.88 -3.58 2.04
CA MET A 37 -2.47 -3.93 1.86
C MET A 37 -2.08 -5.10 2.75
N GLU A 38 -1.30 -6.03 2.20
CA GLU A 38 -0.67 -7.11 2.93
C GLU A 38 0.82 -7.22 2.56
N VAL A 39 1.64 -7.70 3.49
CA VAL A 39 3.07 -7.97 3.28
C VAL A 39 3.35 -9.44 3.60
N GLU A 40 4.06 -10.16 2.73
CA GLU A 40 4.26 -11.62 2.82
C GLU A 40 4.69 -12.08 4.22
N ASP A 41 5.63 -11.38 4.85
CA ASP A 41 6.25 -11.77 6.12
C ASP A 41 5.88 -10.87 7.31
N ASP A 42 4.76 -10.13 7.24
CA ASP A 42 4.29 -9.28 8.35
C ASP A 42 2.87 -9.61 8.80
N ARG A 43 2.77 -10.62 9.67
CA ARG A 43 1.49 -11.11 10.19
C ARG A 43 0.73 -10.04 10.97
N ASP A 44 1.40 -9.31 11.86
CA ASP A 44 0.75 -8.36 12.76
C ASP A 44 0.13 -7.19 11.97
N PHE A 45 0.87 -6.67 10.99
CA PHE A 45 0.35 -5.65 10.08
C PHE A 45 -0.83 -6.20 9.25
N ASN A 46 -0.74 -7.43 8.74
CA ASN A 46 -1.80 -8.02 7.92
C ASN A 46 -3.09 -8.21 8.72
N GLU A 47 -3.00 -8.66 9.97
CA GLU A 47 -4.16 -8.80 10.86
C GLU A 47 -4.80 -7.44 11.16
N TRP A 48 -3.98 -6.42 11.46
CA TRP A 48 -4.46 -5.05 11.63
C TRP A 48 -5.13 -4.50 10.34
N SER A 49 -4.51 -4.68 9.17
CA SER A 49 -5.00 -4.19 7.88
C SER A 49 -6.37 -4.82 7.54
N ARG A 50 -6.52 -6.12 7.76
CA ARG A 50 -7.79 -6.85 7.60
C ARG A 50 -8.88 -6.35 8.54
N GLN A 51 -8.56 -6.03 9.78
CA GLN A 51 -9.54 -5.49 10.73
C GLN A 51 -9.97 -4.08 10.33
N MET A 52 -9.00 -3.23 9.98
CA MET A 52 -9.22 -1.86 9.56
C MET A 52 -10.12 -1.80 8.31
N VAL A 53 -9.80 -2.59 7.27
CA VAL A 53 -10.57 -2.57 6.02
C VAL A 53 -12.01 -3.07 6.21
N ARG A 54 -12.22 -4.08 7.08
CA ARG A 54 -13.57 -4.58 7.39
C ARG A 54 -14.39 -3.58 8.17
N ALA A 55 -13.76 -2.77 9.02
CA ALA A 55 -14.44 -1.71 9.75
C ALA A 55 -14.82 -0.53 8.86
N GLN A 56 -14.08 -0.31 7.76
CA GLN A 56 -14.32 0.79 6.81
C GLN A 56 -15.21 0.40 5.63
N ALA A 57 -15.31 -0.89 5.30
CA ALA A 57 -16.07 -1.36 4.16
C ALA A 57 -17.56 -1.00 4.28
N GLU A 58 -18.08 -0.37 3.23
CA GLU A 58 -19.52 -0.14 3.11
C GLU A 58 -20.27 -1.45 2.80
N PRO A 59 -21.58 -1.55 3.11
CA PRO A 59 -22.37 -2.72 2.77
C PRO A 59 -22.30 -3.05 1.27
N GLY A 60 -21.80 -4.25 0.94
CA GLY A 60 -21.66 -4.72 -0.45
C GLY A 60 -20.41 -4.22 -1.16
N GLN A 61 -19.57 -3.40 -0.53
CA GLN A 61 -18.30 -2.98 -1.10
C GLN A 61 -17.33 -4.17 -1.19
N GLN A 62 -16.79 -4.41 -2.39
CA GLN A 62 -15.82 -5.48 -2.58
C GLN A 62 -14.47 -5.09 -1.95
N ILE A 63 -13.87 -6.01 -1.19
CA ILE A 63 -12.54 -5.84 -0.63
C ILE A 63 -11.53 -6.62 -1.46
N VAL A 64 -10.46 -5.98 -1.90
CA VAL A 64 -9.35 -6.59 -2.65
C VAL A 64 -8.10 -6.59 -1.78
N PHE A 65 -7.52 -7.76 -1.55
CA PHE A 65 -6.26 -7.90 -0.81
C PHE A 65 -5.08 -7.86 -1.77
N VAL A 66 -4.23 -6.84 -1.61
CA VAL A 66 -3.01 -6.67 -2.40
C VAL A 66 -1.83 -7.10 -1.54
N ARG A 67 -1.25 -8.27 -1.87
CA ARG A 67 -0.07 -8.79 -1.16
C ARG A 67 1.22 -8.36 -1.84
N ILE A 68 1.98 -7.52 -1.16
CA ILE A 68 3.34 -7.15 -1.51
C ILE A 68 4.27 -8.30 -1.09
N LYS A 69 4.81 -8.99 -2.09
CA LYS A 69 5.72 -10.12 -1.88
C LYS A 69 7.15 -9.67 -1.55
N LYS A 70 7.60 -8.58 -2.16
CA LYS A 70 8.95 -8.02 -2.01
C LYS A 70 8.90 -6.51 -2.19
N LEU A 71 9.63 -5.79 -1.35
CA LEU A 71 9.91 -4.37 -1.52
C LEU A 71 11.37 -4.18 -1.91
N ARG A 72 11.61 -3.23 -2.81
CA ARG A 72 12.98 -2.76 -3.02
C ARG A 72 13.44 -2.00 -1.77
N PRO A 73 14.74 -2.04 -1.41
CA PRO A 73 15.26 -1.21 -0.33
C PRO A 73 14.93 0.26 -0.54
N VAL A 74 14.62 0.98 0.53
CA VAL A 74 14.44 2.43 0.48
C VAL A 74 15.80 3.06 0.19
N GLN A 75 15.90 3.71 -0.96
CA GLN A 75 17.11 4.38 -1.41
C GLN A 75 16.78 5.79 -1.91
N SER A 76 17.72 6.72 -1.70
CA SER A 76 17.59 8.08 -2.22
C SER A 76 17.48 8.06 -3.74
N ARG A 77 16.62 8.93 -4.27
CA ARG A 77 16.50 9.22 -5.71
C ARG A 77 17.17 10.55 -6.09
N ILE A 78 17.88 11.18 -5.16
CA ILE A 78 18.54 12.47 -5.38
C ILE A 78 19.71 12.25 -6.35
N GLU A 79 19.66 12.91 -7.50
CA GLU A 79 20.73 12.86 -8.51
C GLU A 79 21.82 13.90 -8.25
N GLU A 80 21.44 15.08 -7.73
CA GLU A 80 22.37 16.15 -7.37
C GLU A 80 21.87 16.86 -6.10
N LEU A 81 22.79 17.13 -5.17
CA LEU A 81 22.50 17.81 -3.90
C LEU A 81 23.55 18.90 -3.66
N ALA A 82 23.10 20.10 -3.35
CA ALA A 82 23.95 21.18 -2.87
C ALA A 82 23.56 21.54 -1.42
N ILE A 83 24.56 21.80 -0.58
CA ILE A 83 24.39 22.24 0.82
C ILE A 83 25.12 23.58 0.97
N SER A 84 24.44 24.61 1.49
CA SER A 84 25.03 25.91 1.82
C SER A 84 24.70 26.29 3.27
N ALA A 85 25.64 26.97 3.94
CA ALA A 85 25.51 27.44 5.32
C ALA A 85 24.98 28.87 5.41
#